data_AF-A0A699WRA4-F1
#
_entry.id   AF-A0A699WRA4-F1
#
_cell.length_a   1.000
_cell.length_b   1.000
_cell.length_c   1.000
_cell.angle_alpha   90.00
_cell.angle_beta   90.00
_cell.angle_gamma   90.00
#
_symmetry.space_group_name_H-M   'P 1'
#
loop_
_entity.id
_entity.type
_entity.pdbx_description
1 polymer ?
#
loop_
_entity_poly.entity_id
_entity_poly.type
_entity_poly.pdbx_seq_one_letter_code
_entity_poly.pdbx_strand_id
1 'polypeptide(L)'
;MKWLWKNKRDEENTVIRNKSHLVTKGYAQKEGVDFEESFAPVAWLEAVRLFIAYAAHKSFIVYQMDVKTTFLYGPLKEEVYVNQPDGFV
;
A
#
# COMPACT_ATOMS: atom_id res chain seq x y z
N MET A 1 -3.84 3.67 -15.27
CA MET A 1 -4.06 3.97 -13.84
C MET A 1 -5.26 4.90 -13.67
N LYS A 2 -5.85 4.98 -12.48
CA LYS A 2 -6.89 5.95 -12.12
C LYS A 2 -6.37 6.78 -10.96
N TRP A 3 -6.34 8.09 -11.12
CA TRP A 3 -6.11 9.01 -10.02
C TRP A 3 -7.44 9.23 -9.28
N LEU A 4 -7.46 8.97 -7.98
CA LEU A 4 -8.58 9.27 -7.10
C LEU A 4 -8.24 10.52 -6.29
N TRP A 5 -9.08 11.53 -6.43
CA TRP A 5 -9.02 12.76 -5.64
C TRP A 5 -10.18 12.81 -4.65
N LYS A 6 -9.89 13.05 -3.37
CA LYS A 6 -10.90 13.26 -2.32
C LYS A 6 -10.43 14.30 -1.31
N ASN A 7 -11.28 15.27 -1.01
CA ASN A 7 -11.04 16.23 0.06
C ASN A 7 -11.56 15.66 1.39
N LYS A 8 -10.69 15.58 2.40
CA LYS A 8 -11.09 15.34 3.77
C LYS A 8 -11.63 16.64 4.34
N ARG A 9 -12.92 16.63 4.71
CA ARG A 9 -13.61 17.77 5.33
C ARG A 9 -13.80 17.53 6.83
N ASP A 10 -13.93 18.60 7.59
CA ASP A 10 -14.36 18.55 9.00
C ASP A 10 -15.90 18.52 9.12
N GLU A 11 -16.40 18.58 10.34
CA GLU A 11 -17.84 18.64 10.64
C GLU A 11 -18.51 19.92 10.11
N GLU A 12 -17.75 20.99 9.93
CA GLU A 12 -18.20 22.27 9.35
C GLU A 12 -18.02 22.35 7.83
N ASN A 13 -17.74 21.21 7.16
CA ASN A 13 -17.46 21.11 5.72
C ASN A 13 -16.19 21.83 5.23
N THR A 14 -15.32 22.31 6.12
CA THR A 14 -14.06 22.95 5.75
C THR A 14 -13.03 21.89 5.33
N VAL A 15 -12.30 22.15 4.25
CA VAL A 15 -11.31 21.21 3.71
C VAL A 15 -10.06 21.18 4.60
N ILE A 16 -9.89 20.10 5.37
CA ILE A 16 -8.72 19.90 6.24
C ILE A 16 -7.52 19.37 5.44
N ARG A 17 -7.78 18.46 4.49
CA ARG A 17 -6.71 17.76 3.77
C ARG A 17 -7.16 17.25 2.42
N ASN A 18 -6.39 17.57 1.39
CA ASN A 18 -6.54 16.95 0.09
C ASN A 18 -5.88 15.56 0.10
N LYS A 19 -6.64 14.53 -0.27
CA LYS A 19 -6.15 13.16 -0.41
C LYS A 19 -6.17 12.80 -1.88
N SER A 20 -5.01 12.41 -2.38
CA SER A 20 -4.86 11.95 -3.75
C SER A 20 -4.23 10.56 -3.71
N HIS A 21 -4.80 9.63 -4.46
CA HIS A 21 -4.35 8.24 -4.52
C HIS A 21 -4.25 7.79 -5.97
N LEU A 22 -3.06 7.41 -6.39
CA LEU A 22 -2.86 6.74 -7.67
C LEU A 22 -3.17 5.26 -7.49
N VAL A 23 -4.16 4.75 -8.20
CA VAL A 23 -4.56 3.34 -8.13
C VAL A 23 -4.39 2.72 -9.51
N THR A 24 -3.71 1.59 -9.58
CA THR A 24 -3.72 0.74 -10.76
C THR A 24 -5.12 0.16 -10.93
N LYS A 25 -5.76 0.38 -12.09
CA LYS A 25 -7.00 -0.32 -12.44
C LYS A 25 -6.58 -1.77 -12.69
N GLY A 26 -6.74 -2.65 -11.68
CA GLY A 26 -6.33 -4.06 -11.77
C GLY A 26 -6.92 -4.80 -12.99
N TYR A 27 -8.03 -4.31 -13.54
CA TYR A 27 -8.67 -4.84 -14.75
C TYR A 27 -7.80 -4.80 -16.04
N ALA A 28 -6.67 -4.07 -16.03
CA ALA A 28 -5.78 -3.96 -17.18
C ALA A 28 -4.44 -4.71 -17.01
N GLN A 29 -4.23 -5.37 -15.87
CA GLN A 29 -3.01 -6.15 -15.64
C GLN A 29 -3.05 -7.42 -16.49
N LYS A 30 -2.01 -7.65 -17.28
CA LYS A 30 -1.82 -8.90 -18.05
C LYS A 30 -0.88 -9.85 -17.28
N GLU A 31 -1.35 -11.07 -17.07
CA GLU A 31 -0.55 -12.17 -16.51
C GLU A 31 0.72 -12.38 -17.35
N GLY A 32 1.89 -12.42 -16.70
CA GLY A 32 3.18 -12.59 -17.37
C GLY A 32 3.76 -11.34 -18.06
N VAL A 33 3.10 -10.17 -17.95
CA VAL A 33 3.63 -8.88 -18.45
C VAL A 33 3.74 -7.86 -17.32
N ASP A 34 2.68 -7.71 -16.51
CA ASP A 34 2.63 -6.72 -15.42
C ASP A 34 2.87 -7.35 -14.03
N PHE A 35 2.89 -8.69 -13.97
CA PHE A 35 3.20 -9.47 -12.77
C PHE A 35 3.70 -10.85 -13.19
N GLU A 36 5.01 -11.09 -13.11
CA GLU A 36 5.58 -12.45 -13.24
C GLU A 36 5.56 -13.21 -11.91
N GLU A 37 5.49 -12.49 -10.79
CA GLU A 37 5.75 -13.07 -9.48
C GLU A 37 4.67 -12.66 -8.48
N SER A 38 3.91 -13.63 -8.00
CA SER A 38 2.82 -13.40 -7.05
C SER A 38 3.38 -13.13 -5.65
N PHE A 39 3.81 -11.89 -5.39
CA PHE A 39 4.14 -11.45 -4.03
C PHE A 39 2.85 -11.15 -3.27
N ALA A 40 2.10 -12.20 -2.93
CA ALA A 40 1.13 -12.09 -1.85
C ALA A 40 1.93 -12.02 -0.54
N PRO A 41 1.98 -10.87 0.17
CA PRO A 41 2.64 -10.79 1.47
C PRO A 41 1.68 -11.35 2.53
N VAL A 42 1.06 -12.49 2.27
CA VAL A 42 0.33 -13.21 3.29
C VAL A 42 1.39 -14.00 4.03
N ALA A 43 2.00 -13.35 5.01
CA ALA A 43 2.88 -14.02 5.96
C ALA A 43 2.15 -15.29 6.41
N TRP A 44 2.70 -16.46 6.10
CA TRP A 44 2.14 -17.72 6.55
C TRP A 44 2.04 -17.65 8.07
N LEU A 45 0.80 -17.60 8.58
CA LEU A 45 0.55 -17.44 10.01
C LEU A 45 1.25 -18.54 10.81
N GLU A 46 1.43 -19.72 10.22
CA GLU A 46 2.20 -20.85 10.74
C GLU A 46 3.68 -20.50 10.95
N ALA A 47 4.32 -19.85 9.97
CA ALA A 47 5.72 -19.41 10.08
C ALA A 47 5.89 -18.31 11.14
N VAL A 48 4.94 -17.36 11.22
CA VAL A 48 4.94 -16.31 12.26
C VAL A 48 4.77 -16.95 13.65
N ARG A 49 3.85 -17.91 13.80
CA ARG A 49 3.65 -18.65 15.06
C ARG A 49 4.89 -19.44 15.47
N LEU A 50 5.53 -20.12 14.52
CA LEU A 50 6.77 -20.86 14.75
C LEU A 50 7.91 -19.92 15.19
N PHE A 51 8.05 -18.77 14.54
CA PHE A 51 9.04 -17.75 14.89
C PHE A 51 8.84 -17.24 16.32
N ILE A 52 7.60 -16.89 16.69
CA ILE A 52 7.28 -16.42 18.05
C ILE A 52 7.54 -17.52 19.09
N ALA A 53 7.13 -18.76 18.81
CA ALA A 53 7.38 -19.89 19.71
C ALA A 53 8.88 -20.14 19.93
N TYR A 54 9.66 -20.06 18.86
CA TYR A 54 11.12 -20.20 18.93
C TYR A 54 11.78 -19.04 19.70
N ALA A 55 11.36 -17.81 19.43
CA ALA A 55 11.85 -16.63 20.15
C ALA A 55 11.55 -16.73 21.65
N ALA A 56 10.36 -17.18 22.03
CA ALA A 56 9.99 -17.43 23.43
C ALA A 56 10.87 -18.52 24.06
N HIS A 57 11.10 -19.63 23.36
CA HIS A 57 11.96 -20.72 23.83
C HIS A 57 13.43 -20.30 24.01
N LYS A 58 13.93 -19.39 23.18
CA LYS A 58 15.29 -18.85 23.26
C LYS A 58 15.40 -17.57 24.11
N SER A 59 14.31 -17.13 24.72
CA SER A 59 14.22 -15.88 25.49
C SER A 59 14.71 -14.65 24.70
N PHE A 60 14.41 -14.62 23.40
CA PHE A 60 14.72 -13.48 22.54
C PHE A 60 13.69 -12.36 22.75
N ILE A 61 14.19 -11.13 22.70
CA ILE A 61 13.34 -9.95 22.70
C ILE A 61 12.86 -9.72 21.27
N VAL A 62 11.54 -9.74 21.08
CA VAL A 62 10.90 -9.47 19.79
C VAL A 62 10.30 -8.06 19.81
N TYR A 63 10.63 -7.26 18.80
CA TYR A 63 10.03 -5.95 18.58
C TYR A 63 9.04 -6.01 17.43
N GLN A 64 7.83 -5.51 17.64
CA GLN A 64 6.81 -5.37 16.59
C GLN A 64 6.76 -3.91 16.14
N MET A 65 6.85 -3.68 14.83
CA MET A 65 6.67 -2.36 14.24
C MET A 65 5.50 -2.43 13.25
N ASP A 66 4.39 -1.80 13.64
CA ASP A 66 3.27 -1.57 12.73
C ASP A 66 3.48 -0.24 12.00
N VAL A 67 3.68 -0.30 10.69
CA VAL A 67 3.94 0.88 9.89
C VAL A 67 2.62 1.31 9.25
N LYS A 68 1.99 2.33 9.85
CA LYS A 68 0.69 2.88 9.43
C LYS A 68 0.62 3.38 7.98
N THR A 69 1.77 3.60 7.35
CA THR A 69 1.88 4.14 5.98
C THR A 69 3.04 3.48 5.22
N THR A 70 3.01 2.17 5.03
CA THR A 70 3.92 1.49 4.09
C THR A 70 3.46 1.69 2.65
N PHE A 71 3.67 2.90 2.14
CA PHE A 71 3.91 3.02 0.70
C PHE A 71 5.40 2.84 0.48
N LEU A 72 5.78 1.95 -0.44
CA LEU A 72 7.15 1.88 -0.93
C LEU A 72 7.44 3.22 -1.63
N TYR A 73 8.09 4.15 -0.93
CA TYR A 73 8.65 5.38 -1.53
C TYR A 73 9.89 5.01 -2.34
N GLY A 74 9.71 4.20 -3.39
CA GLY A 74 10.72 3.95 -4.39
C GLY A 74 10.64 5.02 -5.48
N PRO A 75 11.77 5.57 -5.96
CA PRO A 75 11.74 6.39 -7.16
C PRO A 75 11.23 5.54 -8.32
N LEU A 76 10.12 5.96 -8.92
CA LEU A 76 9.55 5.32 -10.10
C LEU A 76 10.45 5.64 -11.28
N LYS A 77 11.02 4.62 -11.93
CA LYS A 77 11.88 4.80 -13.11
C LYS A 77 11.07 4.93 -14.40
N GLU A 78 9.83 4.44 -14.43
CA GLU A 78 8.95 4.57 -15.60
C GLU A 78 8.23 5.92 -15.64
N GLU A 79 8.12 6.50 -16.83
CA GLU A 79 7.18 7.60 -17.09
C GLU A 79 5.75 7.07 -17.15
N VAL A 80 4.89 7.60 -16.29
CA VAL A 80 3.48 7.20 -16.21
C VAL A 80 2.59 8.36 -16.61
N TYR A 81 1.82 8.19 -17.69
CA TYR A 81 0.80 9.14 -18.10
C TYR A 81 -0.51 8.86 -17.37
N VAL A 82 -1.09 9.90 -16.75
CA VAL A 82 -2.34 9.83 -15.99
C VAL A 82 -3.22 11.00 -16.37
N ASN A 83 -4.49 10.72 -16.65
CA ASN A 83 -5.48 11.78 -16.87
C ASN A 83 -5.78 12.48 -15.55
N GLN A 84 -5.88 13.81 -15.59
CA GLN A 84 -6.26 14.62 -14.44
C GLN A 84 -7.67 14.20 -13.95
N PRO A 85 -7.86 14.00 -12.63
CA PRO A 85 -9.15 13.62 -12.08
C PRO A 85 -10.13 14.80 -12.14
N ASP A 86 -11.40 14.49 -12.42
CA ASP A 86 -12.48 15.47 -12.43
C ASP A 86 -12.54 16.22 -11.08
N GLY A 87 -12.59 17.56 -11.13
CA GLY A 87 -12.64 18.42 -9.94
C GLY A 87 -11.28 18.87 -9.38
N PHE A 88 -10.18 18.56 -10.07
CA PHE A 88 -8.90 19.22 -9.85
C PHE A 88 -8.88 20.54 -10.65
N VAL A 89 -8.85 21.68 -9.96
CA VAL A 89 -8.78 23.05 -10.53
C VAL A 89 -7.57 23.75 -9.94
#